data_AF-A0A8T0CNG1-F1
#
_entry.id   AF-A0A8T0CNG1-F1
#
_cell.length_a   1.000
_cell.length_b   1.000
_cell.length_c   1.000
_cell.angle_alpha   90.00
_cell.angle_beta   90.00
_cell.angle_gamma   90.00
#
_symmetry.space_group_name_H-M   'P 1'
#
loop_
_entity.id
_entity.type
_entity.pdbx_description
1 polymer ?
#
loop_
_entity_poly.entity_id
_entity_poly.type
_entity_poly.pdbx_seq_one_letter_code
_entity_poly.pdbx_strand_id
1 'polypeptide(L)'
;MEEGESIAGVQMAETKDGNLSVASAFPDHQEIVQDSDHEFLASAVEEAYKGVEYGDGGPFGAVIIRNGEVVVSCHNMVLKNGDPTAHAEVTAIREACRKLNRFELPDCEIYASCEPCPMCFGAIHLARIKRLFYGAKAEAAVAIGFDDFISNALRGTGYYQKAQLEIKRADGAGAVIAEQVFEKTRAKFQMY
;
A
#
# COMPACT_ATOMS: atom_id res chain seq x y z
N MET A 1 39.23 47.82 -21.31
CA MET A 1 39.30 47.08 -22.57
C MET A 1 39.19 45.61 -22.20
N GLU A 2 38.05 45.06 -22.55
CA GLU A 2 37.56 43.69 -22.32
C GLU A 2 38.32 42.62 -23.11
N GLU A 3 38.28 41.40 -22.55
CA GLU A 3 38.23 40.05 -23.17
C GLU A 3 39.39 39.59 -24.08
N GLY A 4 39.77 38.30 -24.13
CA GLY A 4 39.24 37.08 -23.55
C GLY A 4 40.12 35.89 -23.99
N GLU A 5 40.26 34.88 -23.13
CA GLU A 5 41.01 33.64 -23.42
C GLU A 5 40.13 32.64 -24.18
N SER A 6 40.71 32.07 -25.24
CA SER A 6 40.12 31.02 -26.08
C SER A 6 40.43 29.64 -25.50
N ILE A 7 39.38 28.86 -25.23
CA ILE A 7 39.44 27.44 -24.87
C ILE A 7 39.38 26.55 -26.13
N ALA A 8 40.29 25.58 -26.21
CA ALA A 8 40.29 24.56 -27.24
C ALA A 8 39.51 23.30 -26.80
N GLY A 9 38.63 22.82 -27.68
CA GLY A 9 38.47 21.38 -27.96
C GLY A 9 37.25 20.65 -27.38
N VAL A 10 36.11 20.71 -28.08
CA VAL A 10 35.05 19.69 -28.04
C VAL A 10 34.96 19.09 -29.45
N GLN A 11 34.97 17.75 -29.58
CA GLN A 11 34.63 17.08 -30.84
C GLN A 11 33.13 16.84 -30.94
N MET A 12 32.53 17.34 -32.01
CA MET A 12 31.12 17.26 -32.37
C MET A 12 30.85 15.98 -33.18
N ALA A 13 29.79 15.24 -32.85
CA ALA A 13 29.17 14.27 -33.75
C ALA A 13 27.75 14.77 -34.09
N GLU A 14 27.48 14.95 -35.38
CA GLU A 14 26.19 15.44 -35.88
C GLU A 14 25.19 14.28 -36.06
N THR A 15 23.98 14.44 -35.53
CA THR A 15 22.80 13.65 -35.93
C THR A 15 21.69 14.60 -36.35
N LYS A 16 21.07 14.28 -37.50
CA LYS A 16 19.91 15.00 -38.07
C LYS A 16 18.68 14.78 -37.19
N ASP A 17 18.42 15.74 -36.33
CA ASP A 17 17.10 16.35 -36.08
C ASP A 17 17.28 17.37 -34.95
N GLY A 18 17.04 18.64 -35.28
CA GLY A 18 17.47 19.80 -34.51
C GLY A 18 16.72 20.01 -33.19
N ASN A 19 17.09 19.26 -32.16
CA ASN A 19 16.88 19.70 -30.78
C ASN A 19 18.08 19.28 -29.90
N LEU A 20 18.94 20.27 -29.60
CA LEU A 20 19.99 20.16 -28.58
C LEU A 20 19.35 20.34 -27.21
N SER A 21 19.47 19.35 -26.33
CA SER A 21 19.23 19.56 -24.89
C SER A 21 20.33 18.87 -24.09
N VAL A 22 20.81 19.62 -23.11
CA VAL A 22 22.01 19.41 -22.30
C VAL A 22 21.82 18.20 -21.36
N ALA A 23 22.83 17.35 -21.24
CA ALA A 23 22.87 16.30 -20.23
C ALA A 23 22.80 16.93 -18.83
N SER A 24 21.64 16.86 -18.18
CA SER A 24 21.54 17.13 -16.74
C SER A 24 22.25 16.00 -16.00
N ALA A 25 23.39 16.31 -15.38
CA ALA A 25 23.92 15.49 -14.31
C ALA A 25 22.87 15.47 -13.19
N PHE A 26 22.36 14.27 -12.88
CA PHE A 26 21.24 13.95 -11.97
C PHE A 26 19.85 14.13 -12.59
N PRO A 27 19.20 13.00 -12.92
CA PRO A 27 18.03 12.63 -12.12
C PRO A 27 17.89 11.10 -11.96
N ASP A 28 17.76 10.64 -10.72
CA ASP A 28 17.17 9.33 -10.47
C ASP A 28 16.47 9.40 -9.12
N HIS A 29 15.13 9.43 -9.12
CA HIS A 29 14.26 8.99 -8.02
C HIS A 29 12.78 9.27 -8.32
N GLN A 30 12.27 9.06 -9.55
CA GLN A 30 10.82 9.21 -9.78
C GLN A 30 10.13 8.23 -10.74
N GLU A 31 10.79 7.23 -11.33
CA GLU A 31 10.13 6.39 -12.37
C GLU A 31 10.02 4.86 -12.11
N ILE A 32 10.30 4.34 -10.90
CA ILE A 32 10.16 2.89 -10.59
C ILE A 32 8.93 2.57 -9.69
N VAL A 33 8.21 3.59 -9.22
CA VAL A 33 7.29 3.44 -8.07
C VAL A 33 5.90 2.87 -8.44
N GLN A 34 5.43 3.00 -9.69
CA GLN A 34 4.06 2.55 -10.03
C GLN A 34 3.90 1.03 -10.18
N ASP A 35 4.89 0.31 -10.71
CA ASP A 35 4.75 -1.13 -10.97
C ASP A 35 4.78 -1.94 -9.66
N SER A 36 5.71 -1.58 -8.76
CA SER A 36 5.87 -2.24 -7.46
C SER A 36 4.67 -2.08 -6.52
N ASP A 37 3.97 -0.94 -6.56
CA ASP A 37 2.75 -0.72 -5.76
C ASP A 37 1.67 -1.77 -6.08
N HIS A 38 1.49 -2.08 -7.36
CA HIS A 38 0.50 -3.06 -7.81
C HIS A 38 0.90 -4.49 -7.45
N GLU A 39 2.19 -4.83 -7.47
CA GLU A 39 2.70 -6.14 -7.04
C GLU A 39 2.49 -6.37 -5.54
N PHE A 40 2.79 -5.37 -4.70
CA PHE A 40 2.58 -5.46 -3.25
C PHE A 40 1.09 -5.49 -2.90
N LEU A 41 0.26 -4.72 -3.61
CA LEU A 41 -1.18 -4.82 -3.44
C LEU A 41 -1.71 -6.20 -3.88
N ALA A 42 -1.21 -6.76 -4.99
CA ALA A 42 -1.59 -8.10 -5.43
C ALA A 42 -1.26 -9.16 -4.36
N SER A 43 -0.13 -9.02 -3.67
CA SER A 43 0.22 -9.88 -2.53
C SER A 43 -0.79 -9.75 -1.38
N ALA A 44 -1.26 -8.54 -1.06
CA ALA A 44 -2.30 -8.34 -0.05
C ALA A 44 -3.65 -8.95 -0.48
N VAL A 45 -4.00 -8.88 -1.77
CA VAL A 45 -5.19 -9.54 -2.33
C VAL A 45 -5.07 -11.07 -2.25
N GLU A 46 -3.89 -11.63 -2.50
CA GLU A 46 -3.65 -13.07 -2.37
C GLU A 46 -3.86 -13.55 -0.93
N GLU A 47 -3.37 -12.80 0.06
CA GLU A 47 -3.67 -13.08 1.47
C GLU A 47 -5.17 -13.03 1.78
N ALA A 48 -5.90 -12.07 1.21
CA ALA A 48 -7.34 -12.01 1.38
C ALA A 48 -8.07 -13.27 0.88
N TYR A 49 -7.61 -13.87 -0.23
CA TYR A 49 -8.11 -15.18 -0.67
C TYR A 49 -7.73 -16.31 0.30
N LYS A 50 -6.47 -16.36 0.75
CA LYS A 50 -5.97 -17.38 1.68
C LYS A 50 -6.76 -17.39 2.98
N GLY A 51 -7.07 -16.22 3.55
CA GLY A 51 -7.82 -16.12 4.80
C GLY A 51 -9.21 -16.76 4.72
N VAL A 52 -9.91 -16.59 3.59
CA VAL A 52 -11.20 -17.26 3.37
C VAL A 52 -11.01 -18.74 3.05
N GLU A 53 -10.03 -19.09 2.23
CA GLU A 53 -9.77 -20.49 1.84
C GLU A 53 -9.45 -21.37 3.05
N TYR A 54 -8.68 -20.85 4.00
CA TYR A 54 -8.33 -21.56 5.23
C TYR A 54 -9.41 -21.47 6.32
N GLY A 55 -10.41 -20.60 6.14
CA GLY A 55 -11.43 -20.34 7.16
C GLY A 55 -10.89 -19.55 8.36
N ASP A 56 -9.78 -18.84 8.19
CA ASP A 56 -9.10 -18.09 9.25
C ASP A 56 -9.82 -16.77 9.57
N GLY A 57 -10.51 -16.19 8.60
CA GLY A 57 -11.21 -14.92 8.72
C GLY A 57 -11.88 -14.44 7.43
N GLY A 58 -12.33 -13.18 7.45
CA GLY A 58 -12.95 -12.53 6.29
C GLY A 58 -11.95 -12.22 5.15
N PRO A 59 -12.43 -11.80 3.97
CA PRO A 59 -11.63 -11.58 2.77
C PRO A 59 -10.77 -10.29 2.82
N PHE A 60 -9.87 -10.21 3.79
CA PHE A 60 -8.96 -9.08 3.96
C PHE A 60 -7.52 -9.57 4.10
N GLY A 61 -6.61 -8.87 3.43
CA GLY A 61 -5.17 -9.11 3.51
C GLY A 61 -4.38 -7.82 3.61
N ALA A 62 -3.20 -7.91 4.21
CA ALA A 62 -2.29 -6.80 4.41
C ALA A 62 -0.84 -7.26 4.33
N VAL A 63 0.01 -6.41 3.73
CA VAL A 63 1.44 -6.64 3.57
C VAL A 63 2.19 -5.42 4.07
N ILE A 64 3.26 -5.64 4.84
CA ILE A 64 4.15 -4.55 5.27
C ILE A 64 5.47 -4.65 4.52
N ILE A 65 5.86 -3.54 3.90
CA ILE A 65 7.07 -3.37 3.10
C ILE A 65 8.07 -2.51 3.88
N ARG A 66 9.36 -2.82 3.76
CA ARG A 66 10.46 -1.99 4.26
C ARG A 66 11.57 -1.99 3.22
N ASN A 67 11.99 -0.81 2.76
CA ASN A 67 13.02 -0.65 1.75
C ASN A 67 12.76 -1.47 0.46
N GLY A 68 11.50 -1.54 0.02
CA GLY A 68 11.11 -2.31 -1.17
C GLY A 68 11.00 -3.82 -0.96
N GLU A 69 11.17 -4.33 0.26
CA GLU A 69 11.08 -5.76 0.56
C GLU A 69 9.90 -6.08 1.49
N VAL A 70 9.26 -7.23 1.27
CA VAL A 70 8.18 -7.74 2.12
C VAL A 70 8.73 -8.15 3.48
N VAL A 71 8.31 -7.45 4.53
CA VAL A 71 8.60 -7.81 5.93
C VAL A 71 7.66 -8.91 6.38
N VAL A 72 6.36 -8.73 6.19
CA VAL A 72 5.30 -9.69 6.53
C VAL A 72 4.14 -9.59 5.55
N SER A 73 3.44 -10.70 5.37
CA SER A 73 2.22 -10.85 4.59
C SER A 73 1.22 -11.58 5.49
N CYS A 74 0.04 -11.00 5.71
CA CYS A 74 -0.96 -11.53 6.64
C CYS A 74 -2.38 -11.35 6.10
N HIS A 75 -3.30 -12.19 6.57
CA HIS A 75 -4.73 -12.06 6.32
C HIS A 75 -5.51 -11.86 7.62
N ASN A 76 -6.82 -11.68 7.47
CA ASN A 76 -7.75 -11.64 8.60
C ASN A 76 -7.72 -12.97 9.36
N MET A 77 -7.51 -12.91 10.68
CA MET A 77 -7.38 -14.07 11.57
C MET A 77 -8.49 -14.13 12.63
N VAL A 78 -9.59 -13.38 12.45
CA VAL A 78 -10.64 -13.20 13.47
C VAL A 78 -11.24 -14.54 13.91
N LEU A 79 -11.56 -15.42 12.96
CA LEU A 79 -12.18 -16.71 13.27
C LEU A 79 -11.18 -17.67 13.91
N LYS A 80 -9.96 -17.74 13.36
CA LYS A 80 -8.91 -18.62 13.87
C LYS A 80 -8.47 -18.28 15.28
N ASN A 81 -8.36 -16.99 15.59
CA ASN A 81 -7.88 -16.54 16.90
C ASN A 81 -9.02 -16.32 17.91
N GLY A 82 -10.29 -16.30 17.46
CA GLY A 82 -11.41 -15.88 18.30
C GLY A 82 -11.24 -14.44 18.83
N ASP A 83 -10.54 -13.60 18.08
CA ASP A 83 -10.16 -12.23 18.45
C ASP A 83 -10.74 -11.24 17.43
N PRO A 84 -11.74 -10.42 17.81
CA PRO A 84 -12.37 -9.47 16.90
C PRO A 84 -11.41 -8.38 16.41
N THR A 85 -10.24 -8.21 17.05
CA THR A 85 -9.22 -7.24 16.64
C THR A 85 -8.18 -7.82 15.68
N ALA A 86 -8.21 -9.13 15.41
CA ALA A 86 -7.24 -9.83 14.56
C ALA A 86 -7.49 -9.60 13.05
N HIS A 87 -7.74 -8.34 12.67
CA HIS A 87 -7.82 -7.90 11.28
C HIS A 87 -6.46 -8.03 10.60
N ALA A 88 -6.44 -8.03 9.26
CA ALA A 88 -5.23 -8.24 8.48
C ALA A 88 -4.15 -7.20 8.80
N GLU A 89 -4.53 -5.92 8.87
CA GLU A 89 -3.62 -4.80 9.13
C GLU A 89 -3.05 -4.85 10.56
N VAL A 90 -3.90 -5.13 11.55
CA VAL A 90 -3.48 -5.26 12.96
C VAL A 90 -2.54 -6.46 13.12
N THR A 91 -2.86 -7.58 12.46
CA THR A 91 -2.02 -8.80 12.47
C THR A 91 -0.68 -8.53 11.81
N ALA A 92 -0.66 -7.88 10.63
CA ALA A 92 0.57 -7.50 9.95
C ALA A 92 1.44 -6.58 10.82
N ILE A 93 0.86 -5.53 11.43
CA ILE A 93 1.60 -4.64 12.34
C ILE A 93 2.20 -5.42 13.51
N ARG A 94 1.41 -6.30 14.14
CA ARG A 94 1.87 -7.14 15.26
C ARG A 94 3.05 -8.02 14.87
N GLU A 95 2.96 -8.69 13.72
CA GLU A 95 4.03 -9.56 13.21
C GLU A 95 5.27 -8.78 12.75
N ALA A 96 5.10 -7.62 12.12
CA ALA A 96 6.23 -6.75 11.75
C ALA A 96 6.97 -6.22 12.99
N CYS A 97 6.24 -5.77 14.01
CA CYS A 97 6.81 -5.33 15.28
C CYS A 97 7.63 -6.45 15.94
N ARG A 98 7.12 -7.68 15.95
CA ARG A 98 7.82 -8.86 16.45
C ARG A 98 9.08 -9.17 15.63
N LYS A 99 8.98 -9.18 14.29
CA LYS A 99 10.09 -9.51 13.38
C LYS A 99 11.21 -8.47 13.42
N LEU A 100 10.86 -7.19 13.59
CA LEU A 100 11.81 -6.08 13.64
C LEU A 100 12.22 -5.68 15.06
N ASN A 101 11.67 -6.34 16.08
CA ASN A 101 11.92 -6.10 17.50
C ASN A 101 11.77 -4.63 17.91
N ARG A 102 10.68 -3.99 17.49
CA ARG A 102 10.33 -2.59 17.80
C ARG A 102 8.83 -2.36 17.64
N PHE A 103 8.28 -1.30 18.23
CA PHE A 103 6.84 -1.00 18.17
C PHE A 103 6.47 0.15 17.21
N GLU A 104 7.45 0.98 16.80
CA GLU A 104 7.27 1.96 15.73
C GLU A 104 7.95 1.47 14.45
N LEU A 105 7.30 1.74 13.32
CA LEU A 105 7.64 1.27 11.97
C LEU A 105 7.75 2.46 10.98
N PRO A 106 8.52 3.53 11.29
CA PRO A 106 8.54 4.77 10.50
C PRO A 106 9.10 4.63 9.09
N ASP A 107 9.94 3.62 8.86
CA ASP A 107 10.53 3.27 7.57
C ASP A 107 9.75 2.17 6.83
N CYS A 108 8.54 1.83 7.31
CA CYS A 108 7.67 0.83 6.70
C CYS A 108 6.47 1.45 5.99
N GLU A 109 5.94 0.72 5.01
CA GLU A 109 4.74 1.02 4.23
C GLU A 109 3.77 -0.16 4.39
N ILE A 110 2.46 0.09 4.38
CA ILE A 110 1.44 -0.96 4.46
C ILE A 110 0.54 -0.93 3.23
N TYR A 111 0.35 -2.12 2.67
CA TYR A 111 -0.55 -2.38 1.55
C TYR A 111 -1.72 -3.20 2.06
N ALA A 112 -2.95 -2.70 1.89
CA ALA A 112 -4.17 -3.38 2.33
C ALA A 112 -5.07 -3.71 1.14
N SER A 113 -5.65 -4.92 1.12
CA SER A 113 -6.56 -5.32 0.04
C SER A 113 -7.82 -4.44 0.00
N CYS A 114 -8.21 -3.84 1.12
CA CYS A 114 -9.38 -2.97 1.24
C CYS A 114 -9.03 -1.74 2.09
N GLU A 115 -9.83 -0.70 1.94
CA GLU A 115 -9.87 0.44 2.85
C GLU A 115 -9.95 -0.02 4.31
N PRO A 116 -9.04 0.46 5.20
CA PRO A 116 -9.00 -0.01 6.57
C PRO A 116 -10.16 0.57 7.40
N CYS A 117 -10.66 -0.20 8.35
CA CYS A 117 -11.63 0.31 9.32
C CYS A 117 -10.98 1.28 10.33
N PRO A 118 -11.76 2.03 11.12
CA PRO A 118 -11.21 3.01 12.08
C PRO A 118 -10.18 2.44 13.06
N MET A 119 -10.37 1.18 13.50
CA MET A 119 -9.40 0.49 14.36
C MET A 119 -8.07 0.25 13.64
N CYS A 120 -8.11 -0.34 12.44
CA CYS A 120 -6.92 -0.62 11.64
C CYS A 120 -6.18 0.67 11.29
N PHE A 121 -6.92 1.71 10.90
CA PHE A 121 -6.36 3.02 10.61
C PHE A 121 -5.65 3.64 11.83
N GLY A 122 -6.27 3.56 13.02
CA GLY A 122 -5.65 3.97 14.28
C GLY A 122 -4.36 3.18 14.58
N ALA A 123 -4.36 1.87 14.34
CA ALA A 123 -3.17 1.03 14.54
C ALA A 123 -2.03 1.43 13.58
N ILE A 124 -2.32 1.67 12.30
CA ILE A 124 -1.35 2.15 11.30
C ILE A 124 -0.72 3.47 11.76
N HIS A 125 -1.55 4.41 12.22
CA HIS A 125 -1.09 5.71 12.71
C HIS A 125 -0.18 5.59 13.95
N LEU A 126 -0.61 4.79 14.95
CA LEU A 126 0.15 4.58 16.18
C LEU A 126 1.47 3.84 15.94
N ALA A 127 1.53 2.97 14.92
CA ALA A 127 2.74 2.30 14.48
C ALA A 127 3.70 3.20 13.71
N ARG A 128 3.36 4.48 13.45
CA ARG A 128 4.18 5.45 12.69
C ARG A 128 4.46 5.05 11.25
N ILE A 129 3.70 4.13 10.67
CA ILE A 129 3.86 3.75 9.26
C ILE A 129 3.74 5.00 8.37
N LYS A 130 4.69 5.19 7.44
CA LYS A 130 4.76 6.42 6.63
C LYS A 130 3.76 6.45 5.49
N ARG A 131 3.25 5.29 5.06
CA ARG A 131 2.38 5.16 3.89
C ARG A 131 1.39 4.01 4.01
N LEU A 132 0.14 4.29 3.70
CA LEU A 132 -0.95 3.33 3.50
C LEU A 132 -1.35 3.35 2.02
N PHE A 133 -1.22 2.21 1.36
CA PHE A 133 -1.74 1.97 0.02
C PHE A 133 -2.87 0.94 0.10
N TYR A 134 -4.04 1.19 -0.50
CA TYR A 134 -5.15 0.23 -0.42
C TYR A 134 -5.89 0.03 -1.75
N GLY A 135 -6.47 -1.15 -1.93
CA GLY A 135 -7.16 -1.53 -3.17
C GLY A 135 -8.65 -1.17 -3.18
N ALA A 136 -9.47 -2.08 -2.66
CA ALA A 136 -10.92 -1.96 -2.66
C ALA A 136 -11.38 -0.84 -1.72
N LYS A 137 -12.52 -0.21 -2.04
CA LYS A 137 -13.18 0.68 -1.08
C LYS A 137 -14.01 -0.11 -0.06
N ALA A 138 -14.31 0.52 1.06
CA ALA A 138 -15.19 -0.03 2.08
C ALA A 138 -16.54 -0.51 1.51
N GLU A 139 -17.08 0.18 0.48
CA GLU A 139 -18.37 -0.19 -0.12
C GLU A 139 -18.39 -1.61 -0.71
N ALA A 140 -17.25 -2.14 -1.17
CA ALA A 140 -17.17 -3.52 -1.67
C ALA A 140 -17.35 -4.56 -0.56
N ALA A 141 -16.77 -4.30 0.62
CA ALA A 141 -16.98 -5.12 1.81
C ALA A 141 -18.43 -5.02 2.31
N VAL A 142 -18.97 -3.79 2.37
CA VAL A 142 -20.36 -3.54 2.81
C VAL A 142 -21.37 -4.28 1.92
N ALA A 143 -21.15 -4.30 0.60
CA ALA A 143 -22.02 -4.98 -0.35
C ALA A 143 -22.17 -6.50 -0.12
N ILE A 144 -21.20 -7.12 0.56
CA ILE A 144 -21.25 -8.55 0.91
C ILE A 144 -21.62 -8.81 2.38
N GLY A 145 -22.02 -7.77 3.11
CA GLY A 145 -22.61 -7.88 4.45
C GLY A 145 -21.76 -7.33 5.59
N PHE A 146 -20.59 -6.72 5.32
CA PHE A 146 -19.82 -6.05 6.37
C PHE A 146 -20.46 -4.73 6.84
N ASP A 147 -20.18 -4.39 8.10
CA ASP A 147 -20.69 -3.18 8.75
C ASP A 147 -20.19 -1.91 8.04
N ASP A 148 -21.06 -0.90 7.93
CA ASP A 148 -20.74 0.36 7.23
C ASP A 148 -19.68 1.20 7.97
N PHE A 149 -19.41 0.87 9.23
CA PHE A 149 -18.34 1.44 10.06
C PHE A 149 -16.97 1.39 9.39
N ILE A 150 -16.71 0.43 8.50
CA ILE A 150 -15.45 0.36 7.73
C ILE A 150 -15.19 1.68 6.99
N SER A 151 -16.23 2.31 6.43
CA SER A 151 -16.11 3.54 5.63
C SER A 151 -15.80 4.80 6.44
N ASN A 152 -15.86 4.75 7.77
CA ASN A 152 -15.69 5.92 8.62
C ASN A 152 -14.23 6.31 8.88
N ALA A 153 -13.27 5.42 8.57
CA ALA A 153 -11.87 5.66 8.87
C ALA A 153 -11.30 6.84 8.07
N LEU A 154 -11.44 6.80 6.74
CA LEU A 154 -10.84 7.80 5.86
C LEU A 154 -11.66 9.08 5.75
N ARG A 155 -12.98 9.02 5.98
CA ARG A 155 -13.87 10.20 5.91
C ARG A 155 -13.55 11.28 6.94
N GLY A 156 -12.86 10.94 8.04
CA GLY A 156 -12.40 11.89 9.07
C GLY A 156 -10.94 12.39 8.92
N THR A 157 -10.25 12.06 7.81
CA THR A 157 -8.78 12.16 7.74
C THR A 157 -8.17 13.55 7.54
N GLY A 158 -8.98 14.60 7.43
CA GLY A 158 -8.46 15.99 7.33
C GLY A 158 -7.52 16.38 8.48
N TYR A 159 -7.59 15.69 9.63
CA TYR A 159 -6.67 15.89 10.75
C TYR A 159 -5.33 15.15 10.60
N TYR A 160 -5.32 13.98 9.94
CA TYR A 160 -4.14 13.11 9.82
C TYR A 160 -3.23 13.45 8.64
N GLN A 161 -3.69 14.22 7.64
CA GLN A 161 -2.80 14.79 6.62
C GLN A 161 -1.72 15.71 7.20
N LYS A 162 -1.90 16.22 8.44
CA LYS A 162 -0.85 16.93 9.18
C LYS A 162 0.19 15.99 9.79
N ALA A 163 -0.16 14.72 10.01
CA ALA A 163 0.81 13.67 10.31
C ALA A 163 1.45 13.20 8.99
N GLN A 164 2.72 12.79 9.03
CA GLN A 164 3.49 12.41 7.85
C GLN A 164 3.07 11.04 7.25
N LEU A 165 1.78 10.69 7.27
CA LEU A 165 1.21 9.48 6.70
C LEU A 165 0.63 9.77 5.32
N GLU A 166 1.25 9.23 4.26
CA GLU A 166 0.69 9.22 2.91
C GLU A 166 -0.42 8.17 2.80
N ILE A 167 -1.55 8.53 2.22
CA ILE A 167 -2.68 7.61 1.98
C ILE A 167 -3.01 7.64 0.49
N LYS A 168 -2.91 6.49 -0.16
CA LYS A 168 -3.19 6.35 -1.59
C LYS A 168 -4.09 5.13 -1.84
N ARG A 169 -5.09 5.30 -2.70
CA ARG A 169 -5.88 4.19 -3.23
C ARG A 169 -5.28 3.75 -4.56
N ALA A 170 -5.33 2.45 -4.83
CA ALA A 170 -5.07 1.91 -6.16
C ALA A 170 -6.06 2.45 -7.19
N ASP A 171 -5.59 2.58 -8.41
CA ASP A 171 -6.39 2.88 -9.59
C ASP A 171 -6.42 1.68 -10.55
N GLY A 172 -7.22 1.81 -11.61
CA GLY A 172 -7.29 0.86 -12.72
C GLY A 172 -7.47 -0.60 -12.28
N ALA A 173 -6.60 -1.47 -12.82
CA ALA A 173 -6.67 -2.91 -12.60
C ALA A 173 -6.48 -3.31 -11.13
N GLY A 174 -5.63 -2.61 -10.38
CA GLY A 174 -5.35 -2.91 -8.97
C GLY A 174 -6.60 -2.76 -8.09
N ALA A 175 -7.37 -1.68 -8.30
CA ALA A 175 -8.63 -1.48 -7.59
C ALA A 175 -9.67 -2.58 -7.93
N VAL A 176 -9.79 -2.93 -9.21
CA VAL A 176 -10.75 -3.94 -9.67
C VAL A 176 -10.42 -5.33 -9.10
N ILE A 177 -9.14 -5.73 -9.14
CA ILE A 177 -8.69 -7.02 -8.61
C ILE A 177 -8.99 -7.13 -7.10
N ALA A 178 -8.77 -6.04 -6.37
CA ALA A 178 -9.06 -5.97 -4.95
C ALA A 178 -10.56 -6.07 -4.63
N GLU A 179 -11.42 -5.44 -5.43
CA GLU A 179 -12.89 -5.53 -5.26
C GLU A 179 -13.41 -6.93 -5.59
N GLN A 180 -12.84 -7.61 -6.60
CA GLN A 180 -13.24 -8.96 -7.01
C GLN A 180 -13.07 -10.02 -5.93
N VAL A 181 -12.15 -9.83 -4.98
CA VAL A 181 -11.99 -10.74 -3.84
C VAL A 181 -13.31 -10.91 -3.09
N PHE A 182 -14.05 -9.83 -2.85
CA PHE A 182 -15.31 -9.87 -2.10
C PHE A 182 -16.39 -10.64 -2.85
N GLU A 183 -16.52 -10.42 -4.17
CA GLU A 183 -17.49 -11.16 -5.00
C GLU A 183 -17.17 -12.65 -5.09
N LYS A 184 -15.90 -13.00 -5.33
CA LYS A 184 -15.47 -14.39 -5.53
C LYS A 184 -15.47 -15.21 -4.25
N THR A 185 -15.34 -14.56 -3.10
CA THR A 185 -15.35 -15.23 -1.78
C THR A 185 -16.72 -15.24 -1.11
N ARG A 186 -17.70 -14.48 -1.63
CA ARG A 186 -19.06 -14.34 -1.06
C ARG A 186 -19.76 -15.66 -0.73
N ALA A 187 -19.60 -16.70 -1.55
CA ALA A 187 -20.23 -17.99 -1.32
C ALA A 187 -19.53 -18.84 -0.23
N LYS A 188 -18.24 -18.55 0.04
CA LYS A 188 -17.41 -19.27 1.00
C LYS A 188 -17.38 -18.59 2.37
N PHE A 189 -17.63 -17.29 2.41
CA PHE A 189 -17.69 -16.50 3.63
C PHE A 189 -19.04 -15.78 3.68
N GLN A 190 -19.98 -16.34 4.44
CA GLN A 190 -21.18 -15.64 4.87
C GLN A 190 -20.97 -15.19 6.32
N MET A 191 -21.09 -13.89 6.58
CA MET A 191 -21.28 -13.45 7.96
C MET A 191 -22.66 -13.91 8.41
N TYR A 192 -22.65 -14.83 9.37
CA TYR A 192 -23.77 -15.35 10.18
C TYR A 192 -25.13 -15.50 9.47
#